data_AF-A0A7U3UUK3-F1
#
_entry.id   AF-A0A7U3UUK3-F1
#
_cell.length_a   1.000
_cell.length_b   1.000
_cell.length_c   1.000
_cell.angle_alpha   90.00
_cell.angle_beta   90.00
_cell.angle_gamma   90.00
#
_symmetry.space_group_name_H-M   'P 1'
#
loop_
_entity.id
_entity.type
_entity.pdbx_description
1 polymer ?
#
loop_
_entity_poly.entity_id
_entity_poly.type
_entity_poly.pdbx_seq_one_letter_code
_entity_poly.pdbx_strand_id
1 'polypeptide(L)'
;MARIRTIKPEAFASESLAAVSLSAERTFFGLLTQADDHGRFRDQPAVIAGLLWSLRADHGPIGVEDDLTQLAAADLICRYEGHDGKRYLHVVSWHRHQKINRPSGTRAPACPRHETAGSSEPSRQGKRALREESVSPHGILTEESRQTHEPSPNREPAAQ
;
A
#
# COMPACT_ATOMS: atom_id res chain seq x y z
N MET A 1 -2.87 9.09 4.56
CA MET A 1 -3.81 8.65 3.51
C MET A 1 -3.39 7.27 3.05
N ALA A 2 -4.32 6.39 2.70
CA ALA A 2 -3.97 5.08 2.15
C ALA A 2 -3.21 5.21 0.81
N ARG A 3 -2.40 4.20 0.50
CA ARG A 3 -1.58 4.10 -0.72
C ARG A 3 -1.65 2.69 -1.29
N ILE A 4 -1.58 2.58 -2.61
CA ILE A 4 -1.29 1.29 -3.25
C ILE A 4 0.13 0.87 -2.83
N ARG A 5 0.28 -0.35 -2.32
CA ARG A 5 1.55 -0.98 -1.99
C ARG A 5 1.70 -2.28 -2.79
N THR A 6 2.93 -2.76 -2.94
CA THR A 6 3.20 -4.01 -3.67
C THR A 6 3.01 -5.20 -2.75
N ILE A 7 2.19 -6.16 -3.14
CA ILE A 7 2.25 -7.53 -2.62
C ILE A 7 3.12 -8.31 -3.60
N LYS A 8 4.25 -8.84 -3.13
CA LYS A 8 5.16 -9.64 -3.97
C LYS A 8 4.74 -11.12 -3.93
N PRO A 9 5.02 -11.93 -4.97
CA PRO A 9 4.63 -13.34 -5.00
C PRO A 9 5.15 -14.17 -3.83
N GLU A 10 6.31 -13.85 -3.27
CA GLU A 10 6.92 -14.60 -2.17
C GLU A 10 6.12 -14.51 -0.86
N ALA A 11 5.16 -13.57 -0.76
CA ALA A 11 4.26 -13.50 0.38
C ALA A 11 3.41 -14.78 0.52
N PHE A 12 2.95 -15.36 -0.59
CA PHE A 12 2.14 -16.59 -0.60
C PHE A 12 2.96 -17.87 -0.33
N ALA A 13 4.29 -17.74 -0.24
CA ALA A 13 5.21 -18.80 0.17
C ALA A 13 5.92 -18.47 1.49
N SER A 14 5.45 -17.47 2.24
CA SER A 14 6.04 -17.05 3.50
C SER A 14 5.56 -17.94 4.65
N GLU A 15 6.48 -18.68 5.26
CA GLU A 15 6.21 -19.52 6.44
C GLU A 15 5.59 -18.71 7.60
N SER A 16 6.05 -17.47 7.82
CA SER A 16 5.49 -16.57 8.85
C SER A 16 4.04 -16.16 8.58
N LEU A 17 3.63 -15.98 7.31
CA LEU A 17 2.23 -15.71 6.96
C LEU A 17 1.37 -16.99 6.99
N ALA A 18 1.94 -18.13 6.59
CA ALA A 18 1.27 -19.43 6.69
C ALA A 18 1.03 -19.89 8.14
N ALA A 19 1.75 -19.31 9.12
CA ALA A 19 1.60 -19.60 10.55
C ALA A 19 0.45 -18.83 11.25
N VAL A 20 -0.23 -17.91 10.56
CA VAL A 20 -1.36 -17.14 11.12
C VAL A 20 -2.68 -17.47 10.41
N SER A 21 -3.82 -17.07 10.98
CA SER A 21 -5.13 -17.25 10.34
C SER A 21 -5.24 -16.47 9.02
N LEU A 22 -6.12 -16.92 8.11
CA LEU A 22 -6.44 -16.20 6.88
C LEU A 22 -7.02 -14.79 7.14
N SER A 23 -7.65 -14.56 8.30
CA SER A 23 -8.05 -13.21 8.73
C SER A 23 -6.83 -12.35 9.05
N ALA A 24 -5.84 -12.88 9.79
CA ALA A 24 -4.62 -12.19 10.12
C ALA A 24 -3.78 -11.89 8.88
N GLU A 25 -3.64 -12.83 7.94
CA GLU A 25 -2.99 -12.61 6.64
C GLU A 25 -3.68 -11.48 5.85
N ARG A 26 -5.02 -11.51 5.76
CA ARG A 26 -5.80 -10.45 5.11
C ARG A 26 -5.62 -9.09 5.80
N THR A 27 -5.63 -9.06 7.13
CA THR A 27 -5.38 -7.86 7.94
C THR A 27 -3.96 -7.34 7.69
N PHE A 28 -2.94 -8.21 7.59
CA PHE A 28 -1.58 -7.83 7.24
C PHE A 28 -1.48 -7.15 5.88
N PHE A 29 -2.03 -7.75 4.81
CA PHE A 29 -2.04 -7.14 3.48
C PHE A 29 -2.81 -5.81 3.46
N GLY A 30 -3.91 -5.72 4.20
CA GLY A 30 -4.65 -4.47 4.39
C GLY A 30 -3.82 -3.39 5.10
N LEU A 31 -3.10 -3.73 6.17
CA LEU A 31 -2.23 -2.82 6.91
C LEU A 31 -1.13 -2.20 6.03
N LEU A 32 -0.58 -2.94 5.05
CA LEU A 32 0.39 -2.38 4.10
C LEU A 32 -0.16 -1.11 3.44
N THR A 33 -1.43 -1.11 3.04
CA THR A 33 -2.07 0.03 2.36
C THR A 33 -2.28 1.26 3.27
N GLN A 34 -2.36 1.06 4.58
CA GLN A 34 -2.68 2.09 5.58
C GLN A 34 -1.43 2.70 6.24
N ALA A 35 -0.37 1.89 6.32
CA ALA A 35 0.92 2.26 6.87
C ALA A 35 1.56 3.45 6.15
N ASP A 36 2.26 4.28 6.91
CA ASP A 36 3.08 5.36 6.35
C ASP A 36 4.29 4.81 5.59
N ASP A 37 5.15 5.70 5.09
CA ASP A 37 6.27 5.29 4.25
C ASP A 37 7.40 4.54 5.00
N HIS A 38 7.32 4.46 6.33
CA HIS A 38 8.18 3.61 7.18
C HIS A 38 7.47 2.33 7.66
N GLY A 39 6.29 2.02 7.11
CA GLY A 39 5.55 0.82 7.49
C GLY A 39 4.82 0.94 8.82
N ARG A 40 4.68 2.16 9.35
CA ARG A 40 4.13 2.42 10.70
C ARG A 40 2.65 2.84 10.64
N PHE A 41 1.88 2.42 11.65
CA PHE A 41 0.46 2.76 11.78
C PHE A 41 0.03 2.87 13.26
N ARG A 42 -1.17 3.40 13.50
CA ARG A 42 -1.78 3.49 14.84
C ARG A 42 -2.35 2.14 15.25
N ASP A 43 -1.98 1.66 16.44
CA ASP A 43 -2.48 0.40 16.98
C ASP A 43 -3.83 0.60 17.69
N GLN A 44 -4.86 0.67 16.84
CA GLN A 44 -6.25 0.91 17.22
C GLN A 44 -7.15 -0.09 16.48
N PRO A 45 -7.43 -1.27 17.05
CA PRO A 45 -8.17 -2.35 16.38
C PRO A 45 -9.52 -1.92 15.81
N ALA A 46 -10.27 -1.09 16.54
CA ALA A 46 -11.55 -0.56 16.07
C ALA A 46 -11.42 0.31 14.81
N VAL A 47 -10.33 1.08 14.68
CA VAL A 47 -10.04 1.89 13.47
C VAL A 47 -9.60 0.97 12.33
N ILE A 48 -8.77 -0.04 12.62
CA ILE A 48 -8.28 -0.99 11.62
C ILE A 48 -9.45 -1.85 11.09
N ALA A 49 -10.37 -2.30 11.94
CA ALA A 49 -11.62 -2.95 11.55
C ALA A 49 -12.47 -2.05 10.64
N GLY A 50 -12.69 -0.80 11.03
CA GLY A 50 -13.43 0.17 10.20
C GLY A 50 -12.77 0.51 8.86
N LEU A 51 -11.46 0.30 8.71
CA LEU A 51 -10.72 0.53 7.46
C LEU A 51 -10.64 -0.72 6.55
N LEU A 52 -10.45 -1.91 7.13
CA LEU A 52 -10.12 -3.14 6.38
C LEU A 52 -11.29 -4.13 6.27
N TRP A 53 -12.27 -4.02 7.18
CA TRP A 53 -13.36 -4.97 7.39
C TRP A 53 -14.75 -4.30 7.40
N SER A 54 -14.86 -3.05 6.94
CA SER A 54 -16.12 -2.27 6.92
C SER A 54 -17.31 -2.94 6.23
N LEU A 55 -17.07 -3.83 5.26
CA LEU A 55 -18.09 -4.60 4.54
C LEU A 55 -18.17 -6.08 4.99
N ARG A 56 -17.59 -6.39 6.16
CA ARG A 56 -17.48 -7.74 6.76
C ARG A 56 -17.78 -7.65 8.26
N ALA A 57 -19.06 -7.54 8.58
CA ALA A 57 -19.57 -7.32 9.94
C ALA A 57 -19.26 -8.47 10.91
N ASP A 58 -18.90 -9.64 10.38
CA ASP A 58 -18.41 -10.82 11.11
C ASP A 58 -17.03 -10.59 11.76
N HIS A 59 -16.18 -9.72 11.19
CA HIS A 59 -14.81 -9.50 11.68
C HIS A 59 -14.63 -8.10 12.28
N GLY A 60 -15.17 -7.93 13.49
CA GLY A 60 -15.14 -6.68 14.23
C GLY A 60 -13.81 -6.37 14.95
N PRO A 61 -13.80 -5.35 15.84
CA PRO A 61 -12.59 -4.91 16.55
C PRO A 61 -11.88 -5.99 17.37
N ILE A 62 -12.62 -7.00 17.86
CA ILE A 62 -12.07 -8.12 18.63
C ILE A 62 -11.26 -9.04 17.69
N GLY A 63 -11.85 -9.50 16.59
CA GLY A 63 -11.14 -10.33 15.61
C GLY A 63 -9.91 -9.62 15.01
N VAL A 64 -9.93 -8.29 14.90
CA VAL A 64 -8.75 -7.51 14.51
C VAL A 64 -7.69 -7.43 15.62
N GLU A 65 -8.04 -7.37 16.90
CA GLU A 65 -7.06 -7.47 18.00
C GLU A 65 -6.43 -8.88 18.05
N ASP A 66 -7.22 -9.93 17.78
CA ASP A 66 -6.74 -11.31 17.66
C ASP A 66 -5.79 -11.48 16.45
N ASP A 67 -6.15 -10.93 15.29
CA ASP A 67 -5.26 -10.86 14.11
C ASP A 67 -3.94 -10.15 14.43
N LEU A 68 -4.00 -8.95 15.04
CA LEU A 68 -2.81 -8.17 15.41
C LEU A 68 -1.93 -8.89 16.44
N THR A 69 -2.53 -9.71 17.30
CA THR A 69 -1.82 -10.54 18.28
C THR A 69 -1.09 -11.70 17.58
N GLN A 70 -1.75 -12.39 16.65
CA GLN A 70 -1.11 -13.43 15.83
C GLN A 70 0.04 -12.87 14.98
N LEU A 71 -0.18 -11.74 14.30
CA LEU A 71 0.86 -11.08 13.48
C LEU A 71 2.06 -10.61 14.31
N ALA A 72 1.84 -10.22 15.57
CA ALA A 72 2.92 -9.85 16.49
C ALA A 72 3.67 -11.07 17.03
N ALA A 73 2.97 -12.19 17.28
CA ALA A 73 3.59 -13.45 17.68
C ALA A 73 4.43 -14.09 16.56
N ALA A 74 4.04 -13.89 15.30
CA ALA A 74 4.76 -14.35 14.11
C ALA A 74 5.87 -13.38 13.61
N ASP A 75 6.19 -12.32 14.37
CA ASP A 75 7.17 -11.26 14.04
C ASP A 75 6.93 -10.55 12.68
N LEU A 76 5.70 -10.60 12.17
CA LEU A 76 5.28 -9.88 10.96
C LEU A 76 5.09 -8.39 11.24
N ILE A 77 4.59 -8.07 12.43
CA ILE A 77 4.48 -6.70 12.94
C ILE A 77 5.07 -6.61 14.35
N CYS A 78 5.55 -5.43 14.73
CA CYS A 78 5.90 -5.12 16.11
C CYS A 78 4.99 -4.01 16.64
N ARG A 79 4.28 -4.30 17.74
CA ARG A 79 3.44 -3.35 18.49
C ARG A 79 4.30 -2.68 19.57
N TYR A 80 4.18 -1.37 19.74
CA TYR A 80 4.98 -0.56 20.66
C TYR A 80 4.22 0.70 21.12
N GLU A 81 4.71 1.34 22.19
CA GLU A 81 4.20 2.65 22.63
C GLU A 81 5.11 3.77 22.11
N GLY A 82 4.50 4.87 21.66
CA GLY A 82 5.20 6.09 21.28
C GLY A 82 5.50 6.98 22.48
N HIS A 83 6.38 7.96 22.30
CA HIS A 83 6.70 8.98 23.32
C HIS A 83 5.47 9.83 23.75
N ASP A 84 4.37 9.76 22.99
CA ASP A 84 3.11 10.44 23.30
C ASP A 84 2.10 9.55 24.05
N GLY A 85 2.57 8.44 24.64
CA GLY A 85 1.80 7.55 25.52
C GLY A 85 0.73 6.71 24.82
N LYS A 86 0.83 6.55 23.49
CA LYS A 86 -0.15 5.82 22.69
C LYS A 86 0.48 4.66 21.93
N ARG A 87 -0.33 3.64 21.64
CA ARG A 87 0.10 2.44 20.91
C ARG A 87 0.21 2.68 19.40
N TYR A 88 1.23 2.08 18.82
CA TYR A 88 1.55 2.04 17.40
C TYR A 88 1.98 0.62 17.01
N LEU A 89 1.96 0.34 15.71
CA LEU A 89 2.53 -0.87 15.13
C LEU A 89 3.42 -0.50 13.94
N HIS A 90 4.37 -1.36 13.60
CA HIS A 90 5.09 -1.29 12.33
C HIS A 90 5.33 -2.68 11.74
N VAL A 91 5.45 -2.76 10.42
CA VAL A 91 5.75 -4.00 9.70
C VAL A 91 7.26 -4.26 9.76
N VAL A 92 7.69 -5.30 10.45
CA VAL A 92 9.11 -5.55 10.78
C VAL A 92 9.98 -5.65 9.52
N SER A 93 9.45 -6.30 8.47
CA SER A 93 10.16 -6.52 7.21
C SER A 93 9.96 -5.39 6.16
N TRP A 94 9.35 -4.25 6.52
CA TRP A 94 8.88 -3.22 5.58
C TRP A 94 9.90 -2.87 4.49
N HIS A 95 11.13 -2.49 4.88
CA HIS A 95 12.19 -2.05 3.96
C HIS A 95 12.68 -3.15 3.00
N ARG A 96 12.44 -4.43 3.30
CA ARG A 96 12.74 -5.57 2.40
C ARG A 96 11.66 -5.75 1.32
N HIS A 97 10.41 -5.41 1.62
CA HIS A 97 9.26 -5.69 0.75
C HIS A 97 8.67 -4.45 0.06
N GLN A 98 8.80 -3.25 0.63
CA GLN A 98 8.24 -2.01 0.09
C GLN A 98 9.32 -1.03 -0.37
N LYS A 99 9.28 -0.65 -1.65
CA LYS A 99 10.07 0.45 -2.21
C LYS A 99 9.20 1.70 -2.32
N ILE A 100 9.45 2.69 -1.47
CA ILE A 100 8.70 3.95 -1.48
C ILE A 100 9.10 4.79 -2.69
N ASN A 101 8.09 5.30 -3.40
CA ASN A 101 8.25 6.27 -4.49
C ASN A 101 7.32 7.45 -4.20
N ARG A 102 7.82 8.69 -4.35
CA ARG A 102 7.17 9.95 -3.93
C ARG A 102 6.80 9.95 -2.42
N PRO A 103 7.78 10.05 -1.51
CA PRO A 103 7.54 10.00 -0.08
C PRO A 103 6.59 11.13 0.36
N SER A 104 5.71 10.79 1.31
CA SER A 104 4.63 11.64 1.82
C SER A 104 4.80 12.04 3.29
N GLY A 105 5.95 11.67 3.88
CA GLY A 105 6.32 11.99 5.26
C GLY A 105 5.93 10.91 6.28
N THR A 106 6.46 11.05 7.48
CA THR A 106 6.23 10.15 8.61
C THR A 106 4.99 10.56 9.39
N ARG A 107 4.18 9.60 9.85
CA ARG A 107 2.94 9.83 10.61
C ARG A 107 2.96 9.21 12.01
N ALA A 108 3.90 8.31 12.28
CA ALA A 108 4.06 7.62 13.54
C ALA A 108 5.53 7.68 14.04
N PRO A 109 5.76 7.77 15.36
CA PRO A 109 7.10 7.78 15.94
C PRO A 109 7.84 6.49 15.59
N ALA A 110 9.18 6.54 15.62
CA ALA A 110 10.00 5.36 15.33
C ALA A 110 9.79 4.25 16.37
N CYS A 111 9.94 2.99 15.94
CA CYS A 111 9.84 1.85 16.84
C CYS A 111 11.11 1.77 17.73
N PRO A 112 11.01 1.86 19.07
CA PRO A 112 12.19 1.88 19.94
C PRO A 112 12.98 0.55 19.95
N ARG A 113 12.40 -0.54 19.44
CA ARG A 113 13.04 -1.86 19.34
C ARG A 113 13.80 -2.09 18.05
N HIS A 114 13.38 -1.47 16.95
CA HIS A 114 13.85 -1.77 15.59
C HIS A 114 14.55 -0.59 14.90
N GLU A 115 14.32 0.63 15.40
CA GLU A 115 14.77 1.89 14.79
C GLU A 115 15.42 2.79 15.84
N THR A 116 16.15 2.19 16.78
CA THR A 116 16.88 2.89 17.85
C THR A 116 17.78 3.98 17.24
N ALA A 117 17.75 5.18 17.83
CA ALA A 117 18.33 6.40 17.26
C ALA A 117 19.80 6.23 16.84
N GLY A 118 20.02 6.02 15.54
CA GLY A 118 21.34 5.72 14.96
C GLY A 118 21.26 5.13 13.54
N SER A 119 20.21 4.38 13.22
CA SER A 119 19.98 3.82 11.86
C SER A 119 19.28 4.78 10.89
N SER A 120 19.49 6.08 11.03
CA SER A 120 19.14 7.05 9.99
C SER A 120 20.30 7.12 8.99
N GLU A 121 20.24 6.34 7.91
CA GLU A 121 21.12 6.60 6.77
C GLU A 121 20.91 8.05 6.30
N PRO A 122 21.97 8.88 6.24
CA PRO A 122 21.83 10.24 5.76
C PRO A 122 21.56 10.21 4.26
N SER A 123 20.31 10.45 3.88
CA SER A 123 19.95 10.74 2.49
C SER A 123 20.83 11.86 1.96
N ARG A 124 21.73 11.51 1.03
CA ARG A 124 22.86 12.36 0.61
C ARG A 124 22.37 13.61 -0.12
N GLN A 125 22.16 14.70 0.60
CA GLN A 125 22.09 16.04 -0.01
C GLN A 125 23.51 16.54 -0.33
N GLY A 126 24.04 16.09 -1.47
CA GLY A 126 25.26 16.60 -2.09
C GLY A 126 24.97 17.13 -3.48
N LYS A 127 24.85 18.46 -3.62
CA LYS A 127 24.44 19.15 -4.85
C LYS A 127 25.45 18.93 -5.98
N ARG A 128 24.98 18.68 -7.21
CA ARG A 128 25.62 19.21 -8.43
C ARG A 128 24.58 19.41 -9.52
N ALA A 129 24.40 20.66 -9.93
CA ALA A 129 23.57 21.01 -11.07
C ALA A 129 24.30 20.68 -12.37
N LEU A 130 23.64 19.94 -13.25
CA LEU A 130 23.77 20.08 -14.69
C LEU A 130 22.35 20.00 -15.29
N ARG A 131 22.02 20.99 -16.11
CA ARG A 131 20.89 20.90 -17.04
C ARG A 131 21.20 19.80 -18.05
N GLU A 132 20.19 19.05 -18.46
CA GLU A 132 19.95 18.74 -19.87
C GLU A 132 18.48 18.37 -20.07
N GLU A 133 18.02 18.48 -21.31
CA GLU A 133 16.62 18.82 -21.60
C GLU A 133 15.67 17.62 -21.79
N SER A 134 14.44 17.84 -21.31
CA SER A 134 13.16 17.39 -21.86
C SER A 134 13.17 16.30 -22.95
N VAL A 135 12.65 15.12 -22.61
CA VAL A 135 12.01 14.21 -23.58
C VAL A 135 10.60 13.89 -23.10
N SER A 136 9.63 14.00 -24.00
CA SER A 136 8.19 14.17 -23.71
C SER A 136 7.49 12.95 -23.09
N PRO A 137 6.39 13.16 -22.34
CA PRO A 137 5.50 12.07 -21.93
C PRO A 137 4.75 11.50 -23.15
N HIS A 138 4.76 10.17 -23.28
CA HIS A 138 3.87 9.47 -24.22
C HIS A 138 2.42 9.51 -23.73
N GLY A 139 1.48 9.68 -24.67
CA GLY A 139 0.08 9.25 -24.49
C GLY A 139 -0.92 10.33 -24.10
N ILE A 140 -1.03 11.41 -24.87
CA ILE A 140 -2.32 12.12 -24.97
C ILE A 140 -3.19 11.29 -25.94
N LEU A 141 -4.28 10.71 -25.42
CA LEU A 141 -5.35 10.16 -26.25
C LEU A 141 -6.21 11.34 -26.75
N THR A 142 -5.94 11.80 -27.98
CA THR A 142 -6.88 12.68 -28.69
C THR A 142 -7.94 11.83 -29.38
N GLU A 143 -9.20 11.99 -28.96
CA GLU A 143 -10.33 11.69 -29.80
C GLU A 143 -10.26 12.55 -31.07
N GLU A 144 -10.15 11.95 -32.26
CA GLU A 144 -10.85 12.35 -33.48
C GLU A 144 -10.42 11.47 -34.66
N SER A 145 -11.26 10.50 -35.02
CA SER A 145 -11.32 9.96 -36.38
C SER A 145 -12.77 9.62 -36.74
N ARG A 146 -13.61 10.65 -36.71
CA ARG A 146 -14.96 10.60 -37.30
C ARG A 146 -14.81 10.71 -38.81
N GLN A 147 -14.57 9.59 -39.50
CA GLN A 147 -14.77 9.54 -40.94
C GLN A 147 -16.26 9.44 -41.24
N THR A 148 -16.86 10.60 -41.51
CA THR A 148 -18.17 10.72 -42.15
C THR A 148 -18.14 10.06 -43.52
N HIS A 149 -18.88 8.96 -43.67
CA HIS A 149 -19.20 8.41 -44.98
C HIS A 149 -20.60 8.89 -45.36
N GLU A 150 -20.69 9.89 -46.25
CA GLU A 150 -21.98 10.29 -46.80
C GLU A 150 -22.54 9.20 -47.73
N PRO A 151 -23.87 8.98 -47.76
CA PRO A 151 -24.53 8.12 -48.71
C PRO A 151 -24.97 8.89 -49.96
N SER A 152 -24.85 8.29 -51.14
CA SER A 152 -25.40 8.80 -52.40
C SER A 152 -25.61 7.68 -53.43
N PRO A 153 -26.53 7.82 -54.39
CA PRO A 153 -27.75 7.00 -54.26
C PRO A 153 -28.09 6.05 -55.44
N ASN A 154 -28.99 5.12 -55.14
CA ASN A 154 -29.97 4.46 -56.04
C ASN A 154 -29.48 3.67 -57.28
N ARG A 155 -29.70 2.33 -57.26
CA ARG A 155 -30.79 1.69 -58.04
C ARG A 155 -30.91 0.16 -57.83
N GLU A 156 -32.12 -0.28 -57.51
CA GLU A 156 -32.69 -1.61 -57.82
C GLU A 156 -32.88 -1.81 -59.36
N PRO A 157 -33.25 -3.00 -59.91
CA PRO A 157 -33.80 -4.23 -59.28
C PRO A 157 -32.91 -5.48 -59.61
N ALA A 158 -33.29 -6.77 -59.47
CA ALA A 158 -34.61 -7.41 -59.33
C ALA A 158 -34.58 -8.81 -58.63
N ALA A 159 -35.76 -9.44 -58.60
CA ALA A 159 -36.14 -10.72 -58.01
C ALA A 159 -35.49 -12.00 -58.58
N GLN A 160 -35.39 -13.02 -57.72
CA GLN A 160 -35.94 -14.37 -57.93
C GLN A 160 -36.19 -15.06 -56.59
#